data_AF-A0A1F8NAA4-F1
#
_entry.id   AF-A0A1F8NAA4-F1
#
_cell.length_a   1.000
_cell.length_b   1.000
_cell.length_c   1.000
_cell.angle_alpha   90.00
_cell.angle_beta   90.00
_cell.angle_gamma   90.00
#
_symmetry.space_group_name_H-M   'P 1'
#
loop_
_entity.id
_entity.type
_entity.pdbx_description
1 polymer ?
#
loop_
_entity_poly.entity_id
_entity_poly.type
_entity_poly.pdbx_seq_one_letter_code
_entity_poly.pdbx_strand_id
1 'polypeptide(L)'
;MTNSEISLIFMDIAAMLRLKKENVFKIRAYEKVAKAIAGLKEPIDKLVAEGRLKEIPGAGEAIKKKLTVLAATGRLAFYENLKAEFPGRFPAAPIAGAK
;
A
#
# COMPACT_ATOMS: atom_id res chain seq x y z
N MET A 1 -2.11 4.80 -10.61
CA MET A 1 -1.26 5.36 -9.52
C MET A 1 0.19 5.00 -9.83
N THR A 2 1.17 5.77 -9.37
CA THR A 2 2.58 5.38 -9.52
C THR A 2 3.01 4.38 -8.45
N ASN A 3 4.05 3.59 -8.75
CA ASN A 3 4.65 2.65 -7.79
C ASN A 3 5.11 3.37 -6.51
N SER A 4 5.67 4.57 -6.65
CA SER A 4 6.14 5.38 -5.53
C SER A 4 5.01 5.81 -4.61
N GLU A 5 3.87 6.25 -5.15
CA GLU A 5 2.69 6.62 -4.34
C GLU A 5 2.15 5.42 -3.54
N ILE A 6 2.03 4.26 -4.19
CA ILE A 6 1.55 3.03 -3.53
C ILE A 6 2.54 2.58 -2.45
N SER A 7 3.85 2.66 -2.72
CA SER A 7 4.88 2.34 -1.74
C SER A 7 4.76 3.22 -0.50
N LEU A 8 4.61 4.54 -0.66
CA LEU A 8 4.44 5.49 0.44
C LEU A 8 3.20 5.17 1.29
N ILE A 9 2.06 4.93 0.65
CA ILE A 9 0.82 4.54 1.34
C ILE A 9 1.03 3.27 2.18
N PHE A 10 1.70 2.26 1.63
CA PHE A 10 1.97 1.02 2.37
C PHE A 10 2.95 1.23 3.54
N MET A 11 3.90 2.16 3.38
CA MET A 11 4.85 2.53 4.44
C MET A 11 4.16 3.28 5.58
N ASP A 12 3.23 4.19 5.26
CA ASP A 12 2.39 4.87 6.25
C ASP A 12 1.49 3.88 7.00
N ILE A 13 0.87 2.92 6.30
CA ILE A 13 0.10 1.85 6.95
C ILE A 13 0.97 1.11 7.98
N ALA A 14 2.20 0.74 7.62
CA ALA A 14 3.10 0.06 8.55
C ALA A 14 3.40 0.93 9.78
N ALA A 15 3.65 2.23 9.58
CA ALA A 15 3.89 3.18 10.65
C ALA A 15 2.66 3.32 11.57
N MET A 16 1.45 3.47 11.03
CA MET A 16 0.21 3.53 11.80
C MET A 16 -0.03 2.25 12.59
N LEU A 17 0.16 1.07 11.98
CA LEU A 17 0.03 -0.21 12.68
C LEU A 17 1.06 -0.35 13.80
N ARG A 18 2.29 0.14 13.61
CA ARG A 18 3.31 0.18 14.66
C ARG A 18 2.88 1.06 15.83
N LEU A 19 2.31 2.23 15.57
CA LEU A 19 1.79 3.12 16.61
C LEU A 19 0.63 2.49 17.38
N LYS A 20 -0.23 1.72 16.69
CA LYS A 20 -1.31 0.94 17.31
C LYS A 20 -0.82 -0.30 18.07
N LYS A 21 0.49 -0.56 18.10
CA LYS A 21 1.09 -1.80 18.67
C LYS A 21 0.44 -3.07 18.10
N GLU A 22 0.07 -3.03 16.84
CA GLU A 22 -0.49 -4.18 16.13
C GLU A 22 0.57 -5.26 15.90
N ASN A 23 0.12 -6.39 15.36
CA ASN A 23 0.95 -7.56 15.16
C ASN A 23 2.21 -7.27 14.31
N VAL A 24 3.39 -7.60 14.84
CA VAL A 24 4.70 -7.36 14.21
C VAL A 24 4.83 -8.01 12.83
N PHE A 25 4.21 -9.16 12.61
CA PHE A 25 4.20 -9.82 11.30
C PHE A 25 3.42 -9.02 10.26
N LYS A 26 2.28 -8.42 10.65
CA LYS A 26 1.52 -7.52 9.75
C LYS A 26 2.35 -6.30 9.39
N ILE A 27 2.94 -5.63 10.38
CA ILE A 27 3.78 -4.45 10.17
C ILE A 27 4.91 -4.76 9.18
N ARG A 28 5.67 -5.83 9.43
CA ARG A 28 6.77 -6.26 8.55
C ARG A 28 6.30 -6.61 7.14
N ALA A 29 5.10 -7.19 6.99
CA ALA A 29 4.55 -7.50 5.68
C ALA A 29 4.30 -6.21 4.86
N TYR A 30 3.69 -5.18 5.46
CA TYR A 30 3.48 -3.90 4.80
C TYR A 30 4.80 -3.21 4.44
N GLU A 31 5.80 -3.21 5.34
CA GLU A 31 7.13 -2.64 5.04
C GLU A 31 7.83 -3.38 3.89
N LYS A 32 7.76 -4.71 3.89
CA LYS A 32 8.39 -5.53 2.84
C LYS A 32 7.76 -5.27 1.49
N VAL A 33 6.43 -5.17 1.44
CA VAL A 33 5.68 -4.89 0.22
C VAL A 33 5.94 -3.47 -0.27
N ALA A 34 5.95 -2.46 0.62
CA ALA A 34 6.30 -1.09 0.25
C ALA A 34 7.66 -1.01 -0.45
N LYS A 35 8.68 -1.65 0.12
CA LYS A 35 10.03 -1.72 -0.46
C LYS A 35 10.06 -2.45 -1.80
N ALA A 36 9.35 -3.57 -1.90
CA ALA A 36 9.27 -4.33 -3.14
C ALA A 36 8.66 -3.50 -4.28
N ILE A 37 7.58 -2.76 -3.99
CA ILE A 37 6.88 -1.92 -4.97
C ILE A 37 7.76 -0.76 -5.43
N ALA A 38 8.49 -0.12 -4.51
CA ALA A 38 9.43 0.95 -4.87
C ALA A 38 10.53 0.48 -5.83
N GLY A 39 10.92 -0.80 -5.78
CA GLY A 39 11.92 -1.39 -6.66
C GLY A 39 11.38 -2.00 -7.96
N LEU A 40 10.07 -1.93 -8.21
CA LEU A 40 9.48 -2.46 -9.43
C LEU A 40 9.91 -1.63 -10.64
N LYS A 41 10.43 -2.31 -11.67
CA LYS A 41 10.80 -1.70 -12.96
C LYS A 41 9.58 -1.40 -13.84
N GLU A 42 8.47 -2.10 -13.60
CA GLU A 42 7.23 -1.97 -14.35
C GLU A 42 6.13 -1.36 -13.45
N PRO A 43 5.13 -0.67 -14.03
CA PRO A 43 4.00 -0.17 -13.25
C PRO A 43 3.23 -1.31 -12.60
N ILE A 44 2.86 -1.14 -11.33
CA ILE A 44 2.09 -2.14 -10.60
C ILE A 44 0.73 -2.41 -11.22
N ASP A 45 0.12 -1.43 -11.91
CA ASP A 45 -1.11 -1.59 -12.68
C ASP A 45 -0.99 -2.74 -13.71
N LYS A 46 0.20 -2.91 -14.32
CA LYS A 46 0.49 -4.01 -15.24
C LYS A 46 0.56 -5.36 -14.51
N LEU A 47 1.22 -5.41 -13.35
CA LEU A 47 1.28 -6.63 -12.54
C LEU A 47 -0.12 -7.05 -12.03
N VAL A 48 -0.98 -6.08 -11.74
CA VAL A 48 -2.39 -6.33 -11.36
C VAL A 48 -3.14 -6.95 -12.54
N ALA A 49 -3.06 -6.34 -13.73
CA ALA A 49 -3.75 -6.81 -14.93
C ALA A 49 -3.30 -8.23 -15.35
N GLU A 50 -2.02 -8.55 -15.17
CA GLU A 50 -1.45 -9.86 -15.51
C GLU A 50 -1.61 -10.91 -14.39
N GLY A 51 -2.20 -10.56 -13.24
CA GLY A 51 -2.32 -11.49 -12.11
C GLY A 51 -0.98 -11.87 -11.46
N ARG A 52 0.04 -11.03 -11.64
CA ARG A 52 1.44 -11.26 -11.23
C ARG A 52 1.79 -10.67 -9.87
N LEU A 53 0.81 -10.17 -9.11
CA LEU A 53 1.03 -9.67 -7.74
C LEU A 53 1.65 -10.71 -6.79
N LYS A 54 1.57 -12.01 -7.11
CA LYS A 54 2.25 -13.09 -6.40
C LYS A 54 3.79 -12.97 -6.41
N GLU A 55 4.34 -12.22 -7.38
CA GLU A 55 5.79 -11.96 -7.49
C GLU A 55 6.26 -10.93 -6.45
N ILE A 56 5.35 -10.18 -5.82
CA ILE A 56 5.70 -9.17 -4.82
C ILE A 56 5.96 -9.87 -3.47
N PRO A 57 7.21 -9.89 -2.98
CA PRO A 57 7.55 -10.60 -1.77
C PRO A 57 6.87 -9.98 -0.54
N GLY A 58 6.23 -10.82 0.27
CA GLY A 58 5.45 -10.38 1.45
C GLY A 58 4.00 -10.02 1.15
N ALA A 59 3.57 -10.00 -0.12
CA ALA A 59 2.19 -9.75 -0.51
C ALA A 59 1.33 -11.03 -0.36
N GLY A 60 0.83 -11.27 0.85
CA GLY A 60 -0.22 -12.27 1.08
C GLY A 60 -1.56 -11.87 0.44
N GLU A 61 -2.55 -12.76 0.46
CA GLU A 61 -3.89 -12.52 -0.14
C GLU A 61 -4.52 -11.18 0.28
N ALA A 62 -4.49 -10.88 1.58
CA ALA A 62 -5.06 -9.64 2.11
C ALA A 62 -4.32 -8.37 1.66
N ILE A 63 -3.05 -8.47 1.29
CA ILE A 63 -2.28 -7.36 0.73
C ILE A 63 -2.53 -7.26 -0.77
N LYS A 64 -2.51 -8.38 -1.49
CA LYS A 64 -2.80 -8.41 -2.94
C LYS A 64 -4.15 -7.77 -3.25
N LYS A 65 -5.19 -8.09 -2.48
CA LYS A 65 -6.52 -7.43 -2.60
C LYS A 65 -6.44 -5.91 -2.43
N LYS A 66 -5.70 -5.43 -1.42
CA LYS A 66 -5.52 -3.99 -1.19
C LYS A 66 -4.75 -3.31 -2.31
N LEU A 67 -3.71 -3.97 -2.84
CA LEU A 67 -2.95 -3.48 -3.99
C LEU A 67 -3.83 -3.36 -5.23
N THR A 68 -4.65 -4.37 -5.53
CA THR A 68 -5.59 -4.33 -6.65
C THR A 68 -6.56 -3.15 -6.53
N VAL A 69 -7.19 -2.97 -5.35
CA VAL A 69 -8.12 -1.86 -5.12
C VAL A 69 -7.43 -0.51 -5.25
N LEU A 70 -6.26 -0.36 -4.63
CA LEU A 70 -5.53 0.90 -4.62
C LEU A 70 -5.00 1.25 -6.02
N ALA A 71 -4.47 0.28 -6.76
CA ALA A 71 -4.03 0.45 -8.15
C ALA A 71 -5.20 0.85 -9.06
N ALA A 72 -6.35 0.19 -8.94
CA ALA A 72 -7.51 0.42 -9.78
C ALA A 72 -8.25 1.72 -9.47
N THR A 73 -8.37 2.09 -8.19
CA THR A 73 -9.24 3.22 -7.76
C THR A 73 -8.46 4.44 -7.29
N GLY A 74 -7.16 4.30 -7.02
CA GLY A 74 -6.35 5.33 -6.36
C GLY A 74 -6.74 5.58 -4.90
N ARG A 75 -7.67 4.80 -4.33
CA ARG A 75 -8.13 4.93 -2.96
C ARG A 75 -8.09 3.60 -2.22
N LEU A 76 -7.94 3.68 -0.91
CA LEU A 76 -7.95 2.50 -0.05
C LEU A 76 -8.61 2.86 1.27
N ALA A 77 -9.86 2.42 1.45
CA ALA A 77 -10.63 2.69 2.66
C ALA A 77 -9.90 2.27 3.94
N PHE A 78 -9.12 1.19 3.89
CA PHE A 78 -8.28 0.76 5.03
C PHE A 78 -7.23 1.82 5.42
N TYR A 79 -6.61 2.48 4.46
CA TYR A 79 -5.66 3.56 4.70
C TYR A 79 -6.36 4.80 5.24
N GLU A 80 -7.49 5.18 4.64
CA GLU A 80 -8.27 6.35 5.06
C GLU A 80 -8.79 6.21 6.51
N ASN A 81 -9.31 5.02 6.85
CA ASN A 81 -9.77 4.72 8.21
C ASN A 81 -8.63 4.76 9.22
N LEU A 82 -7.48 4.15 8.93
CA LEU A 82 -6.31 4.22 9.82
C LEU A 82 -5.85 5.66 9.99
N LYS A 83 -5.84 6.44 8.91
CA LYS A 83 -5.40 7.82 8.94
C LYS A 83 -6.31 8.71 9.80
N ALA A 84 -7.62 8.46 9.78
CA ALA A 84 -8.57 9.19 10.62
C ALA A 84 -8.29 9.03 12.13
N GLU A 85 -7.64 7.93 12.54
CA GLU A 85 -7.19 7.71 13.92
C GLU A 85 -5.94 8.53 14.28
N PHE A 86 -5.21 9.07 13.30
CA PHE A 86 -3.96 9.82 13.47
C PHE A 86 -3.98 11.17 12.73
N PRO A 87 -4.89 12.09 13.10
CA PRO A 87 -5.03 13.38 12.41
C PRO A 87 -3.73 14.19 12.45
N GLY A 88 -3.33 14.75 11.30
CA GLY A 88 -2.15 15.61 11.16
C GLY A 88 -0.79 14.90 11.17
N ARG A 89 -0.73 13.58 11.36
CA ARG A 89 0.54 12.83 11.45
C ARG A 89 1.02 12.23 10.12
N PHE A 90 0.10 11.95 9.21
CA PHE A 90 0.38 11.31 7.92
C PHE A 90 -0.14 12.17 6.76
N PRO A 91 0.57 12.24 5.62
CA PRO A 91 0.19 13.05 4.48
C PRO A 91 -1.18 12.62 3.92
N ALA A 92 -1.86 13.52 3.20
CA ALA A 92 -3.00 13.13 2.36
C ALA A 92 -2.56 11.99 1.45
N ALA A 93 -3.38 10.94 1.33
CA ALA A 93 -3.24 10.02 0.22
C ALA A 93 -3.13 10.89 -1.03
N PRO A 94 -2.14 10.69 -1.90
CA PRO A 94 -2.19 11.28 -3.22
C PRO A 94 -3.54 10.86 -3.82
N ILE A 95 -4.46 11.81 -3.89
CA ILE A 95 -5.68 11.63 -4.66
C ILE A 95 -5.15 11.55 -6.07
N ALA A 96 -5.14 10.35 -6.66
CA ALA A 96 -4.67 10.15 -8.01
C ALA A 96 -5.33 11.22 -8.88
N GLY A 97 -4.51 12.20 -9.29
CA GLY A 97 -4.93 13.21 -10.24
C GLY A 97 -5.43 12.46 -11.45
N ALA A 98 -6.62 12.86 -11.91
CA ALA A 98 -7.21 12.39 -13.16
C ALA A 98 -6.11 12.17 -14.21
N LYS A 99 -6.12 10.98 -14.81
CA LYS A 99 -5.40 10.79 -16.06
C LYS A 99 -5.95 11.74 -17.11
#